data_AF-A0A2E1PAK7-F1
#
_entry.id   AF-A0A2E1PAK7-F1
#
_cell.length_a   1.000
_cell.length_b   1.000
_cell.length_c   1.000
_cell.angle_alpha   90.00
_cell.angle_beta   90.00
_cell.angle_gamma   90.00
#
_symmetry.space_group_name_H-M   'P 1'
#
loop_
_entity.id
_entity.type
_entity.pdbx_description
1 polymer ?
#
loop_
_entity_poly.entity_id
_entity_poly.type
_entity_poly.pdbx_seq_one_letter_code
_entity_poly.pdbx_strand_id
1 'polypeptide(L)'
;MKTINNILKNIVTQNFFYSIFFLVTFFSNSVLSQNDKEKLILPALKVAEYGFKDNYRTFKTTYIDSTSFDKYYYNTEMKLDYVLRYFFHTSIEFSNKQNKLVSMDGTIFELNAKSPSELVDEIVSLIGNMNSGFNELKNFKKKFK
;
A
#
# COMPACT_ATOMS: atom_id res chain seq x y z
N MET A 1 40.57 47.96 -20.59
CA MET A 1 40.79 46.80 -19.68
C MET A 1 39.84 46.79 -18.46
N LYS A 2 39.62 47.91 -17.74
CA LYS A 2 38.68 47.98 -16.60
C LYS A 2 37.23 47.60 -16.93
N THR A 3 36.73 47.97 -18.11
CA THR A 3 35.34 47.75 -18.52
C THR A 3 35.01 46.26 -18.72
N ILE A 4 35.91 45.49 -19.33
CA ILE A 4 35.75 44.05 -19.57
C ILE A 4 35.74 43.28 -18.23
N ASN A 5 36.63 43.65 -17.30
CA ASN A 5 36.70 43.03 -15.98
C ASN A 5 35.45 43.29 -15.14
N ASN A 6 34.81 44.45 -15.29
CA ASN A 6 33.56 44.75 -14.58
C ASN A 6 32.37 43.96 -15.16
N ILE A 7 32.31 43.77 -16.47
CA ILE A 7 31.27 42.95 -17.13
C ILE A 7 31.40 41.48 -16.70
N LEU A 8 32.62 40.94 -16.72
CA LEU A 8 32.88 39.56 -16.29
C LEU A 8 32.54 39.35 -14.81
N LYS A 9 32.90 40.29 -13.92
CA LYS A 9 32.50 40.22 -12.51
C LYS A 9 30.99 40.25 -12.32
N ASN A 10 30.27 41.04 -13.12
CA ASN A 10 28.80 41.14 -13.04
C ASN A 10 28.10 39.85 -13.50
N ILE A 11 28.63 39.18 -14.53
CA ILE A 11 28.12 37.88 -15.01
C ILE A 11 28.37 36.78 -13.97
N VAL A 12 29.57 36.73 -13.38
CA VAL A 12 29.90 35.75 -12.34
C VAL A 12 29.03 35.95 -11.09
N THR A 13 28.81 37.20 -10.68
CA THR A 13 27.92 37.49 -9.54
C THR A 13 26.46 37.19 -9.86
N GLN A 14 25.95 37.51 -11.05
CA GLN A 14 24.60 37.10 -11.47
C GLN A 14 24.43 35.59 -11.45
N ASN A 15 25.37 34.82 -12.02
CA ASN A 15 25.31 33.36 -12.02
C ASN A 15 25.37 32.77 -10.60
N PHE A 16 26.12 33.40 -9.70
CA PHE A 16 26.14 33.04 -8.28
C PHE A 16 24.77 33.27 -7.61
N PHE A 17 24.11 34.40 -7.88
CA PHE A 17 22.78 34.69 -7.34
C PHE A 17 21.69 33.75 -7.90
N TYR A 18 21.72 33.42 -9.19
CA TYR A 18 20.79 32.45 -9.77
C TYR A 18 20.99 31.02 -9.21
N SER A 19 22.24 30.64 -8.94
CA SER A 19 22.55 29.36 -8.30
C SER A 19 22.00 29.27 -6.87
N ILE A 20 22.15 30.33 -6.08
CA ILE A 20 21.54 30.43 -4.74
C ILE A 20 20.02 30.33 -4.81
N PHE A 21 19.39 31.03 -5.76
CA PHE A 21 17.93 31.03 -5.91
C PHE A 21 17.38 29.64 -6.28
N PHE A 22 18.05 28.92 -7.17
CA PHE A 22 17.66 27.55 -7.56
C PHE A 22 17.79 26.56 -6.39
N LEU A 23 18.82 26.72 -5.55
CA LEU A 23 19.02 25.88 -4.37
C LEU A 23 17.89 26.07 -3.33
N VAL A 24 17.47 27.31 -3.08
CA VAL A 24 16.41 27.63 -2.10
C VAL A 24 15.05 27.07 -2.54
N THR A 25 14.74 27.06 -3.85
CA THR A 25 13.50 26.46 -4.36
C THR A 25 13.48 24.93 -4.30
N PHE A 26 14.65 24.28 -4.30
CA PHE A 26 14.75 22.82 -4.27
C PHE A 26 14.53 22.24 -2.86
N PHE A 27 14.84 22.99 -1.80
CA PHE A 27 14.66 22.57 -0.41
C PHE A 27 13.29 22.92 0.19
N SER A 28 12.46 23.72 -0.50
CA SER A 28 11.22 24.25 0.08
C SER A 28 10.01 23.32 -0.02
N ASN A 29 10.15 22.12 -0.61
CA ASN A 29 9.06 21.15 -0.73
C ASN A 29 9.34 19.88 0.08
N SER A 30 9.21 19.97 1.39
CA SER A 30 8.49 18.95 2.18
C SER A 30 8.34 19.42 3.63
N VAL A 31 7.33 20.25 3.88
CA VAL A 31 6.71 20.27 5.21
C VAL A 31 5.92 18.97 5.33
N LEU A 32 6.59 17.89 5.70
CA LEU A 32 5.91 16.67 6.12
C LEU A 32 5.38 16.92 7.52
N SER A 33 4.11 17.32 7.60
CA SER A 33 3.35 17.41 8.84
C SER A 33 3.26 16.01 9.46
N GLN A 34 4.24 15.63 10.28
CA GLN A 34 4.17 14.42 11.11
C GLN A 34 3.30 14.73 12.33
N ASN A 35 2.01 14.44 12.24
CA ASN A 35 1.14 14.38 13.42
C ASN A 35 0.05 13.30 13.35
N ASP A 36 0.22 12.29 12.51
CA ASP A 36 -0.41 10.99 12.65
C ASP A 36 0.71 9.95 12.60
N LYS A 37 0.66 8.91 13.46
CA LYS A 37 1.55 7.75 13.28
C LYS A 37 1.25 7.19 11.90
N GLU A 38 2.13 7.41 10.94
CA GLU A 38 1.93 6.95 9.57
C GLU A 38 1.74 5.44 9.61
N LYS A 39 0.52 5.02 9.29
CA LYS A 39 0.13 3.63 9.36
C LYS A 39 0.69 2.94 8.15
N LEU A 40 1.42 1.85 8.33
CA LEU A 40 1.89 1.04 7.22
C LEU A 40 0.67 0.47 6.47
N ILE A 41 0.64 0.70 5.16
CA ILE A 41 -0.39 0.18 4.26
C ILE A 41 0.30 -0.53 3.10
N LEU A 42 -0.05 -1.79 2.90
CA LEU A 42 0.27 -2.51 1.67
C LEU A 42 -0.93 -2.39 0.72
N PRO A 43 -0.79 -1.71 -0.44
CA PRO A 43 -1.88 -1.57 -1.38
C PRO A 43 -2.22 -2.91 -2.02
N ALA A 44 -3.47 -3.07 -2.47
CA ALA A 44 -3.87 -4.18 -3.32
C ALA A 44 -3.00 -4.18 -4.60
N LEU A 45 -2.52 -5.35 -5.00
CA LEU A 45 -1.71 -5.51 -6.22
C LEU A 45 -2.57 -5.59 -7.48
N LYS A 46 -3.86 -5.93 -7.31
CA LYS A 46 -4.84 -5.98 -8.37
C LYS A 46 -6.16 -5.44 -7.83
N VAL A 47 -6.85 -4.64 -8.63
CA VAL A 47 -8.21 -4.17 -8.34
C VAL A 47 -9.25 -4.99 -9.11
N ALA A 48 -10.46 -5.05 -8.58
CA ALA A 48 -11.58 -5.76 -9.16
C ALA A 48 -12.40 -4.86 -10.10
N GLU A 49 -12.99 -5.46 -11.13
CA GLU A 49 -13.82 -4.76 -12.12
C GLU A 49 -15.29 -5.19 -11.98
N TYR A 50 -15.80 -5.15 -10.74
CA TYR A 50 -17.17 -5.61 -10.43
C TYR A 50 -18.21 -4.49 -10.33
N GLY A 51 -17.81 -3.23 -10.52
CA GLY A 51 -18.73 -2.07 -10.48
C GLY A 51 -19.11 -1.60 -9.07
N PHE A 52 -18.40 -2.04 -8.02
CA PHE A 52 -18.51 -1.45 -6.68
C PHE A 52 -17.84 -0.07 -6.62
N LYS A 53 -18.24 0.73 -5.62
CA LYS A 53 -17.61 2.03 -5.34
C LYS A 53 -16.11 1.86 -5.03
N ASP A 54 -15.79 0.90 -4.16
CA ASP A 54 -14.42 0.50 -3.88
C ASP A 54 -14.10 -0.76 -4.65
N ASN A 55 -13.02 -0.74 -5.43
CA ASN A 55 -12.60 -1.84 -6.29
C ASN A 55 -11.60 -2.80 -5.61
N TYR A 56 -11.41 -2.65 -4.30
CA TYR A 56 -10.61 -3.55 -3.48
C TYR A 56 -11.19 -3.60 -2.06
N ARG A 57 -10.79 -4.62 -1.30
CA ARG A 57 -11.13 -4.81 0.11
C ARG A 57 -10.02 -4.29 1.00
N THR A 58 -10.31 -4.00 2.26
CA THR A 58 -9.31 -3.56 3.23
C THR A 58 -9.26 -4.53 4.40
N PHE A 59 -8.17 -5.29 4.50
CA PHE A 59 -7.85 -6.06 5.68
C PHE A 59 -7.12 -5.17 6.69
N LYS A 60 -7.78 -4.87 7.80
CA LYS A 60 -7.21 -4.15 8.93
C LYS A 60 -6.70 -5.16 9.93
N THR A 61 -5.42 -5.09 10.26
CA THR A 61 -4.77 -6.05 11.16
C THR A 61 -4.07 -5.41 12.34
N THR A 62 -4.03 -6.15 13.45
CA THR A 62 -3.33 -5.81 14.69
C THR A 62 -1.81 -5.99 14.59
N TYR A 63 -1.31 -6.75 13.60
CA TYR A 63 0.12 -6.88 13.34
C TYR A 63 0.75 -5.54 12.98
N ILE A 64 1.98 -5.33 13.40
CA ILE A 64 2.67 -4.03 13.28
C ILE A 64 3.25 -3.83 11.88
N ASP A 65 3.77 -4.89 11.27
CA ASP A 65 4.45 -4.85 9.99
C ASP A 65 4.18 -6.08 9.11
N SER A 66 4.63 -6.00 7.86
CA SER A 66 4.39 -7.00 6.83
C SER A 66 5.10 -8.34 7.07
N THR A 67 6.15 -8.39 7.89
CA THR A 67 6.94 -9.61 8.09
C THR A 67 6.11 -10.73 8.72
N SER A 68 5.04 -10.36 9.44
CA SER A 68 4.06 -11.29 9.98
C SER A 68 3.36 -12.14 8.89
N PHE A 69 3.35 -11.65 7.65
CA PHE A 69 2.71 -12.28 6.50
C PHE A 69 3.71 -12.80 5.44
N ASP A 70 5.00 -12.88 5.77
CA ASP A 70 6.04 -13.38 4.85
C ASP A 70 6.09 -14.92 4.73
N LYS A 71 5.24 -15.64 5.47
CA LYS A 71 5.12 -17.09 5.38
C LYS A 71 4.42 -17.52 4.09
N TYR A 72 4.69 -18.73 3.65
CA TYR A 72 4.01 -19.32 2.50
C TYR A 72 2.59 -19.78 2.86
N TYR A 73 1.65 -19.60 1.92
CA TYR A 73 0.27 -20.04 2.05
C TYR A 73 0.16 -21.53 1.67
N TYR A 74 -0.09 -22.39 2.66
CA TYR A 74 -0.10 -23.85 2.50
C TYR A 74 1.11 -24.36 1.70
N ASN A 75 0.87 -25.16 0.66
CA ASN A 75 1.88 -25.75 -0.20
C ASN A 75 2.17 -24.88 -1.45
N THR A 76 1.77 -23.61 -1.43
CA THR A 76 2.07 -22.67 -2.52
C THR A 76 3.37 -21.94 -2.23
N GLU A 77 4.08 -21.51 -3.27
CA GLU A 77 5.25 -20.63 -3.14
C GLU A 77 4.84 -19.14 -2.97
N MET A 78 3.58 -18.87 -2.63
CA MET A 78 3.05 -17.52 -2.47
C MET A 78 3.02 -17.11 -1.00
N LYS A 79 3.50 -15.90 -0.71
CA LYS A 79 3.39 -15.29 0.61
C LYS A 79 1.93 -14.99 0.96
N LEU A 80 1.60 -15.04 2.26
CA LEU A 80 0.25 -14.74 2.77
C LEU A 80 -0.27 -13.37 2.29
N ASP A 81 0.58 -12.34 2.37
CA ASP A 81 0.20 -10.99 1.92
C ASP A 81 -0.09 -10.95 0.42
N TYR A 82 0.73 -11.64 -0.38
CA TYR A 82 0.58 -11.71 -1.82
C TYR A 82 -0.71 -12.41 -2.23
N VAL A 83 -1.08 -13.49 -1.53
CA VAL A 83 -2.36 -14.19 -1.75
C VAL A 83 -3.52 -13.21 -1.66
N LEU A 84 -3.60 -12.45 -0.56
CA LEU A 84 -4.66 -11.46 -0.36
C LEU A 84 -4.62 -10.33 -1.40
N ARG A 85 -3.44 -9.75 -1.61
CA ARG A 85 -3.29 -8.52 -2.40
C ARG A 85 -3.48 -8.74 -3.89
N TYR A 86 -3.09 -9.90 -4.41
CA TYR A 86 -3.15 -10.18 -5.84
C TYR A 86 -4.40 -10.97 -6.25
N PHE A 87 -4.73 -12.05 -5.53
CA PHE A 87 -5.82 -12.93 -5.94
C PHE A 87 -7.18 -12.52 -5.38
N PHE A 88 -7.19 -11.82 -4.25
CA PHE A 88 -8.41 -11.45 -3.54
C PHE A 88 -8.62 -9.95 -3.42
N HIS A 89 -7.92 -9.16 -4.24
CA HIS A 89 -8.10 -7.72 -4.36
C HIS A 89 -8.12 -7.00 -3.00
N THR A 90 -7.20 -7.34 -2.10
CA THR A 90 -7.26 -6.88 -0.70
C THR A 90 -6.01 -6.07 -0.32
N SER A 91 -6.20 -4.82 0.08
CA SER A 91 -5.15 -4.03 0.75
C SER A 91 -5.00 -4.46 2.21
N ILE A 92 -3.83 -4.24 2.80
CA ILE A 92 -3.55 -4.58 4.19
C ILE A 92 -3.11 -3.32 4.94
N GLU A 93 -3.86 -2.95 5.97
CA GLU A 93 -3.50 -1.87 6.90
C GLU A 93 -3.04 -2.45 8.23
N PHE A 94 -1.85 -2.06 8.68
CA PHE A 94 -1.21 -2.60 9.89
C PHE A 94 -1.50 -1.72 11.12
N SER A 95 -1.13 -2.20 12.31
CA SER A 95 -1.22 -1.44 13.57
C SER A 95 -2.64 -0.97 13.91
N ASN A 96 -3.65 -1.79 13.63
CA ASN A 96 -5.04 -1.55 14.05
C ASN A 96 -5.33 -2.10 15.44
N LYS A 97 -6.44 -1.64 16.04
CA LYS A 97 -6.93 -2.17 17.32
C LYS A 97 -7.51 -3.59 17.22
N GLN A 98 -8.00 -3.98 16.05
CA GLN A 98 -8.71 -5.24 15.82
C GLN A 98 -8.46 -5.76 14.40
N ASN A 99 -8.57 -7.08 14.24
CA ASN A 99 -8.54 -7.74 12.94
C ASN A 99 -9.94 -7.68 12.31
N LYS A 100 -10.06 -7.07 11.13
CA LYS A 100 -11.33 -7.00 10.39
C LYS A 100 -11.12 -6.88 8.89
N LEU A 101 -12.05 -7.40 8.12
CA LEU A 101 -12.13 -7.21 6.68
C LEU A 101 -13.24 -6.20 6.36
N VAL A 102 -12.92 -5.16 5.60
CA VAL A 102 -13.91 -4.28 4.98
C VAL A 102 -14.06 -4.71 3.52
N SER A 103 -15.23 -5.15 3.11
CA SER A 103 -15.52 -5.55 1.72
C SER A 103 -15.68 -4.34 0.79
N MET A 104 -15.74 -4.61 -0.51
CA MET A 104 -15.90 -3.61 -1.57
C MET A 104 -17.20 -2.80 -1.49
N ASP A 105 -18.24 -3.35 -0.85
CA ASP A 105 -19.52 -2.67 -0.59
C ASP A 105 -19.55 -1.95 0.77
N GLY A 106 -18.44 -1.98 1.51
CA GLY A 106 -18.31 -1.37 2.84
C GLY A 106 -18.76 -2.25 4.00
N THR A 107 -19.26 -3.47 3.76
CA THR A 107 -19.60 -4.41 4.84
C THR A 107 -18.34 -4.75 5.67
N ILE A 108 -18.50 -4.81 6.99
CA ILE A 108 -17.40 -5.06 7.92
C ILE A 108 -17.56 -6.44 8.53
N PHE A 109 -16.51 -7.26 8.44
CA PHE A 109 -16.41 -8.58 9.04
C PHE A 109 -15.35 -8.57 10.13
N GLU A 110 -15.74 -8.86 11.36
CA GLU A 110 -14.78 -9.10 12.44
C GLU A 110 -14.10 -10.46 12.24
N LEU A 111 -12.79 -10.50 12.43
CA LEU A 111 -11.99 -11.72 12.25
C LEU A 111 -11.59 -12.28 13.61
N ASN A 112 -11.76 -13.59 13.78
CA ASN A 112 -11.57 -14.27 15.06
C ASN A 112 -10.20 -14.95 15.16
N ALA A 113 -9.59 -15.27 14.02
CA ALA A 113 -8.28 -15.90 13.97
C ALA A 113 -7.19 -15.01 14.57
N LYS A 114 -6.22 -15.68 15.21
CA LYS A 114 -5.08 -14.99 15.86
C LYS A 114 -3.83 -15.09 15.01
N SER A 115 -3.53 -16.26 14.44
CA SER A 115 -2.32 -16.43 13.64
C SER A 115 -2.47 -15.82 12.24
N PRO A 116 -1.37 -15.40 11.59
CA PRO A 116 -1.44 -14.80 10.25
C PRO A 116 -2.03 -15.76 9.20
N SER A 117 -1.67 -17.05 9.25
CA SER A 117 -2.16 -18.06 8.32
C SER A 117 -3.67 -18.29 8.49
N GLU A 118 -4.14 -18.48 9.72
CA GLU A 118 -5.58 -18.65 9.99
C GLU A 118 -6.38 -17.39 9.61
N LEU A 119 -5.81 -16.19 9.79
CA LEU A 119 -6.44 -14.94 9.34
C LEU A 119 -6.61 -14.90 7.82
N VAL A 120 -5.57 -15.28 7.07
CA VAL A 120 -5.68 -15.35 5.62
C VAL A 120 -6.70 -16.41 5.20
N ASP A 121 -6.74 -17.57 5.86
CA ASP A 121 -7.74 -18.61 5.58
C ASP A 121 -9.17 -18.14 5.85
N GLU A 122 -9.39 -17.47 6.98
CA GLU A 122 -10.69 -16.88 7.36
C GLU A 122 -11.12 -15.85 6.30
N ILE A 123 -10.23 -14.95 5.89
CA ILE A 123 -10.50 -13.94 4.86
C ILE A 123 -10.82 -14.59 3.51
N VAL A 124 -10.01 -15.56 3.08
CA VAL A 124 -10.20 -16.28 1.80
C VAL A 124 -11.54 -17.02 1.80
N SER A 125 -11.91 -17.63 2.92
CA SER A 125 -13.20 -18.29 3.10
C SER A 125 -14.36 -17.30 3.05
N LEU A 126 -14.27 -16.20 3.80
CA LEU A 126 -15.27 -15.13 3.80
C LEU A 126 -15.50 -14.56 2.39
N ILE A 127 -14.42 -14.23 1.68
CA ILE A 127 -14.50 -13.73 0.30
C ILE A 127 -15.09 -14.80 -0.62
N GLY A 128 -14.67 -16.06 -0.49
CA GLY A 128 -15.19 -17.16 -1.30
C GLY A 128 -16.69 -17.41 -1.16
N ASN A 129 -17.28 -17.02 -0.04
CA ASN A 129 -18.72 -17.10 0.21
C ASN A 129 -19.51 -15.90 -0.34
N MET A 130 -18.83 -14.87 -0.86
CA MET A 130 -19.46 -13.73 -1.52
C MET A 130 -19.67 -14.01 -3.01
N ASN A 131 -20.71 -13.44 -3.62
CA ASN A 131 -20.99 -13.63 -5.06
C ASN A 131 -19.81 -13.20 -5.95
N SER A 132 -19.16 -12.07 -5.66
CA SER A 132 -17.97 -11.60 -6.39
C SER A 132 -16.74 -12.46 -6.12
N GLY A 133 -16.51 -12.79 -4.84
CA GLY A 133 -15.33 -13.53 -4.39
C GLY A 133 -15.35 -15.03 -4.68
N PHE A 134 -16.51 -15.62 -4.96
CA PHE A 134 -16.61 -17.03 -5.35
C PHE A 134 -15.74 -17.36 -6.59
N ASN A 135 -15.76 -16.49 -7.60
CA ASN A 135 -14.95 -16.66 -8.80
C ASN A 135 -13.46 -16.44 -8.52
N GLU A 136 -13.11 -15.52 -7.62
CA GLU A 136 -11.73 -15.30 -7.14
C GLU A 136 -11.19 -16.60 -6.51
N LEU A 137 -11.93 -17.19 -5.58
CA LEU A 137 -11.56 -18.44 -4.91
C LEU A 137 -11.47 -19.62 -5.89
N LYS A 138 -12.42 -19.74 -6.81
CA LYS A 138 -12.42 -20.79 -7.84
C LYS A 138 -11.18 -20.70 -8.72
N ASN A 139 -10.83 -19.50 -9.17
CA ASN A 139 -9.65 -19.27 -10.01
C ASN A 139 -8.35 -19.53 -9.25
N PHE A 140 -8.28 -19.10 -8.00
CA PHE A 140 -7.15 -19.39 -7.12
C PHE A 140 -6.94 -20.91 -6.95
N LYS A 141 -8.00 -21.64 -6.56
CA LYS A 141 -7.95 -23.11 -6.42
C LYS A 141 -7.59 -23.83 -7.72
N LYS A 142 -8.01 -23.31 -8.89
CA LYS A 142 -7.64 -23.88 -10.19
C LYS A 142 -6.15 -23.70 -10.50
N LYS A 143 -5.55 -22.60 -10.07
CA LYS A 143 -4.13 -22.28 -10.33
C LYS A 143 -3.17 -23.12 -9.48
N PHE A 144 -3.57 -23.47 -8.26
CA PHE A 144 -2.73 -24.18 -7.28
C PHE A 144 -3.28 -25.56 -6.92
N LYS A 145 -3.96 -26.19 -7.89
CA LYS A 145 -4.52 -27.53 -7.77
C LYS A 145 -3.48 -28.60 -8.05
#